data_AF-A0A4R9A0F6-F1
#
_entry.id   AF-A0A4R9A0F6-F1
#
_cell.length_a   1.000
_cell.length_b   1.000
_cell.length_c   1.000
_cell.angle_alpha   90.00
_cell.angle_beta   90.00
_cell.angle_gamma   90.00
#
_symmetry.space_group_name_H-M   'P 1'
#
loop_
_entity.id
_entity.type
_entity.pdbx_description
1 polymer ?
#
loop_
_entity_poly.entity_id
_entity_poly.type
_entity_poly.pdbx_seq_one_letter_code
_entity_poly.pdbx_strand_id
1 'polypeptide(L)'
;MNDRPLIKIDARSSQWEDPPWPSAFELARLLPQGLWTLVGGLMVKLHAELAGLPAPRTTVDVDSALHLETRAITFAQAATRLQGAGYVLDATTKHAYRFDRGPDRVDLMCSDRQSTWNRPRYDGRPLFGIPGGTRALQQTINIDVLTEADTVRLVIPTVRGALVLKGAAYLEDSRDRGRHAEDAVVLLACMDDAREALIGLSQRSRRRVRALVNVLTEQTGPWANHDDVVQALGRETLAELSELLGK
;
A
#
# COMPACT_ATOMS: atom_id res chain seq x y z
N MET A 1 -8.01 18.10 -14.26
CA MET A 1 -7.86 17.20 -13.10
C MET A 1 -8.94 16.15 -13.27
N ASN A 2 -8.58 14.92 -13.62
CA ASN A 2 -9.58 13.84 -13.58
C ASN A 2 -9.94 13.63 -12.12
N ASP A 3 -11.24 13.71 -11.82
CA ASP A 3 -11.73 13.49 -10.47
C ASP A 3 -11.39 12.05 -10.07
N ARG A 4 -10.72 11.86 -8.93
CA ARG A 4 -10.37 10.52 -8.46
C ARG A 4 -11.67 9.87 -7.96
N PRO A 5 -11.92 8.57 -8.23
CA PRO A 5 -13.07 7.89 -7.65
C PRO A 5 -13.11 8.12 -6.15
N LEU A 6 -14.27 8.53 -5.64
CA LEU A 6 -14.53 8.74 -4.22
C LEU A 6 -15.51 7.69 -3.74
N ILE A 7 -15.05 6.85 -2.83
CA ILE A 7 -15.86 5.80 -2.20
C ILE A 7 -16.09 6.18 -0.74
N LYS A 8 -17.24 5.83 -0.18
CA LYS A 8 -17.57 6.07 1.23
C LYS A 8 -17.66 4.74 1.98
N ILE A 9 -17.03 4.67 3.15
CA ILE A 9 -17.11 3.52 4.05
C ILE A 9 -17.62 4.01 5.40
N ASP A 10 -18.52 3.23 6.01
CA ASP A 10 -18.93 3.41 7.39
C ASP A 10 -18.01 2.61 8.31
N ALA A 11 -17.14 3.31 9.04
CA ALA A 11 -16.13 2.74 9.93
C ALA A 11 -16.46 2.95 11.41
N ARG A 12 -17.76 2.99 11.73
CA ARG A 12 -18.27 3.09 13.10
C ARG A 12 -18.44 1.74 13.80
N SER A 13 -18.03 0.65 13.15
CA SER A 13 -17.97 -0.69 13.76
C SER A 13 -16.63 -0.89 14.50
N SER A 14 -16.64 -1.80 15.49
CA SER A 14 -15.50 -2.02 16.40
C SER A 14 -14.20 -2.43 15.69
N GLN A 15 -14.27 -3.06 14.51
CA GLN A 15 -13.06 -3.50 13.77
C GLN A 15 -12.13 -2.34 13.37
N TRP A 16 -12.65 -1.12 13.29
CA TRP A 16 -11.89 0.08 12.92
C TRP A 16 -11.29 0.81 14.13
N GLU A 17 -11.68 0.39 15.34
CA GLU A 17 -11.13 0.88 16.60
C GLU A 17 -9.86 0.12 16.99
N ASP A 18 -9.67 -1.09 16.44
CA ASP A 18 -8.48 -1.90 16.67
C ASP A 18 -7.27 -1.38 15.87
N PRO A 19 -6.05 -1.42 16.45
CA PRO A 19 -4.83 -1.12 15.72
C PRO A 19 -4.69 -1.96 14.43
N PRO A 20 -4.18 -1.38 13.34
CA PRO A 20 -3.55 -0.06 13.24
C PRO A 20 -4.44 1.04 12.63
N TRP A 21 -5.76 0.84 12.55
CA TRP A 21 -6.67 1.83 11.93
C TRP A 21 -6.70 3.19 12.63
N PRO A 22 -6.74 3.27 13.98
CA PRO A 22 -6.65 4.55 14.67
C PRO A 22 -5.41 5.38 14.28
N SER A 23 -4.25 4.74 14.15
CA SER A 23 -3.00 5.39 13.71
C SER A 23 -3.07 5.84 12.25
N ALA A 24 -3.72 5.07 11.37
CA ALA A 24 -3.93 5.48 9.98
C ALA A 24 -4.86 6.70 9.87
N PHE A 25 -5.91 6.76 10.70
CA PHE A 25 -6.80 7.91 10.77
C PHE A 25 -6.11 9.14 11.35
N GLU A 26 -5.33 8.97 12.41
CA GLU A 26 -4.50 10.04 12.97
C GLU A 26 -3.51 10.58 11.94
N LEU A 27 -2.81 9.71 11.21
CA LEU A 27 -1.89 10.11 10.15
C LEU A 27 -2.59 10.96 9.08
N ALA A 28 -3.81 10.58 8.70
CA ALA A 28 -4.62 11.32 7.74
C ALA A 28 -5.08 12.70 8.25
N ARG A 29 -5.28 12.86 9.56
CA ARG A 29 -5.55 14.16 10.18
C ARG A 29 -4.28 15.01 10.30
N LEU A 30 -3.13 14.38 10.55
CA LEU A 30 -1.86 15.08 10.71
C LEU A 30 -1.29 15.59 9.38
N LEU A 31 -1.38 14.80 8.31
CA LEU A 31 -0.76 15.12 7.03
C LEU A 31 -1.75 15.75 6.04
N PRO A 32 -1.34 16.77 5.26
CA PRO A 32 -2.22 17.39 4.27
C PRO A 32 -2.75 16.38 3.26
N GLN A 33 -4.06 16.44 3.02
CA GLN A 33 -4.75 15.57 2.07
C GLN A 33 -4.11 15.63 0.68
N GLY A 34 -3.94 14.47 0.05
CA GLY A 34 -3.45 14.38 -1.33
C GLY A 34 -1.95 14.59 -1.51
N LEU A 35 -1.20 14.84 -0.42
CA LEU A 35 0.27 14.91 -0.42
C LEU A 35 0.94 13.62 0.07
N TRP A 36 0.13 12.59 0.34
CA TRP A 36 0.59 11.27 0.71
C TRP A 36 -0.43 10.21 0.27
N THR A 37 -0.05 8.94 0.36
CA THR A 37 -0.89 7.79 0.02
C THR A 37 -0.62 6.65 0.99
N LEU A 38 -1.67 6.02 1.48
CA LEU A 38 -1.60 4.79 2.26
C LEU A 38 -1.25 3.62 1.33
N VAL A 39 -0.21 2.87 1.69
CA VAL A 39 0.30 1.74 0.90
C VAL A 39 0.44 0.51 1.81
N GLY A 40 1.23 -0.48 1.40
CA GLY A 40 1.56 -1.61 2.27
C GLY A 40 0.40 -2.56 2.54
N GLY A 41 0.32 -3.09 3.76
CA GLY A 41 -0.71 -4.08 4.14
C GLY A 41 -2.11 -3.49 4.29
N LEU A 42 -2.22 -2.27 4.85
CA LEU A 42 -3.53 -1.64 5.07
C LEU A 42 -4.23 -1.25 3.77
N MET A 43 -3.47 -0.88 2.74
CA MET A 43 -4.00 -0.72 1.39
C MET A 43 -4.72 -1.99 0.90
N VAL A 44 -4.17 -3.17 1.18
CA VAL A 44 -4.74 -4.46 0.74
C VAL A 44 -5.98 -4.80 1.55
N LYS A 45 -5.94 -4.59 2.89
CA LYS A 45 -7.11 -4.72 3.76
C LYS A 45 -8.26 -3.83 3.29
N LEU A 46 -7.96 -2.59 2.91
CA LEU A 46 -8.98 -1.65 2.47
C LEU A 46 -9.59 -2.04 1.12
N HIS A 47 -8.80 -2.60 0.19
CA HIS A 47 -9.34 -3.18 -1.05
C HIS A 47 -10.23 -4.41 -0.77
N ALA A 48 -9.84 -5.29 0.15
CA ALA A 48 -10.65 -6.44 0.54
C ALA A 48 -11.99 -6.01 1.14
N GLU A 49 -11.99 -5.03 2.05
CA GLU A 49 -13.20 -4.43 2.61
C GLU A 49 -14.11 -3.86 1.53
N LEU A 50 -13.54 -3.09 0.59
CA LEU A 50 -14.29 -2.51 -0.53
C LEU A 50 -14.91 -3.56 -1.45
N ALA A 51 -14.27 -4.73 -1.58
CA ALA A 51 -14.76 -5.87 -2.35
C ALA A 51 -15.69 -6.80 -1.54
N GLY A 52 -15.95 -6.50 -0.26
CA GLY A 52 -16.74 -7.38 0.61
C GLY A 52 -16.08 -8.73 0.91
N LEU A 53 -14.75 -8.79 0.83
CA LEU A 53 -13.96 -10.00 1.06
C LEU A 53 -13.51 -10.13 2.52
N PRO A 54 -13.31 -11.36 3.02
CA PRO A 54 -12.71 -11.60 4.33
C PRO A 54 -11.40 -10.82 4.53
N ALA A 55 -11.23 -10.26 5.72
CA ALA A 55 -10.04 -9.48 6.04
C ALA A 55 -8.78 -10.35 5.89
N PRO A 56 -7.74 -9.88 5.17
CA PRO A 56 -6.49 -10.61 5.04
C PRO A 56 -5.68 -10.57 6.34
N ARG A 57 -4.52 -11.24 6.33
CA ARG A 57 -3.58 -11.32 7.46
C ARG A 57 -3.43 -10.00 8.24
N THR A 58 -3.18 -10.12 9.54
CA THR A 58 -2.94 -8.93 10.39
C THR A 58 -1.70 -8.18 9.93
N THR A 59 -1.83 -6.86 9.80
CA THR A 59 -0.73 -5.92 9.62
C THR A 59 -0.76 -4.99 10.82
N VAL A 60 0.40 -4.70 11.39
CA VAL A 60 0.54 -3.85 12.58
C VAL A 60 1.06 -2.45 12.24
N ASP A 61 1.57 -2.28 11.03
CA ASP A 61 2.21 -1.04 10.59
C ASP A 61 1.28 -0.23 9.66
N VAL A 62 1.35 1.10 9.79
CA VAL A 62 0.78 2.06 8.82
C VAL A 62 1.87 2.46 7.83
N ASP A 63 1.85 1.87 6.64
CA ASP A 63 2.77 2.22 5.57
C ASP A 63 2.26 3.40 4.73
N SER A 64 3.06 4.45 4.57
CA SER A 64 2.68 5.67 3.85
C SER A 64 3.74 6.12 2.85
N ALA A 65 3.29 6.74 1.77
CA ALA A 65 4.12 7.26 0.69
C ALA A 65 3.90 8.77 0.52
N LEU A 66 4.89 9.59 0.84
CA LEU A 66 4.86 11.03 0.61
C LEU A 66 5.07 11.38 -0.86
N HIS A 67 4.28 12.33 -1.35
CA HIS A 67 4.35 12.87 -2.72
C HIS A 67 5.35 14.02 -2.78
N LEU A 68 6.61 13.73 -2.45
CA LEU A 68 7.69 14.74 -2.38
C LEU A 68 7.92 15.43 -3.74
N GLU A 69 7.56 14.80 -4.84
CA GLU A 69 7.64 15.35 -6.21
C GLU A 69 6.77 16.57 -6.44
N THR A 70 5.70 16.74 -5.65
CA THR A 70 4.85 17.93 -5.70
C THR A 70 5.54 19.16 -5.13
N ARG A 71 6.58 18.98 -4.30
CA ARG A 71 7.22 20.01 -3.48
C ARG A 71 6.28 20.75 -2.52
N ALA A 72 5.02 20.30 -2.40
CA ALA A 72 4.05 20.87 -1.47
C ALA A 72 4.22 20.32 -0.04
N ILE A 73 5.00 19.25 0.12
CA ILE A 73 5.42 18.70 1.41
C ILE A 73 6.87 18.26 1.34
N THR A 74 7.58 18.38 2.46
CA THR A 74 8.92 17.81 2.67
C THR A 74 8.86 16.70 3.70
N PHE A 75 9.83 15.79 3.66
CA PHE A 75 9.95 14.75 4.68
C PHE A 75 10.10 15.35 6.09
N ALA A 76 10.88 16.42 6.23
CA ALA A 76 11.08 17.10 7.52
C ALA A 76 9.76 17.64 8.09
N GLN A 77 8.91 18.27 7.28
CA GLN A 77 7.60 18.75 7.73
C GLN A 77 6.68 17.61 8.20
N ALA A 78 6.66 16.49 7.46
CA ALA A 78 5.88 15.31 7.85
C ALA A 78 6.43 14.68 9.15
N ALA A 79 7.75 14.54 9.25
CA ALA A 79 8.43 14.03 10.44
C ALA A 79 8.13 14.90 11.67
N THR A 80 8.21 16.23 11.56
CA THR A 80 7.88 17.15 12.65
C THR A 80 6.43 17.01 13.11
N ARG A 81 5.48 16.78 12.20
CA ARG A 81 4.07 16.56 12.56
C ARG A 81 3.88 15.25 13.33
N LEU A 82 4.51 14.16 12.89
CA LEU A 82 4.51 12.88 13.62
C LEU A 82 5.18 13.01 14.99
N GLN A 83 6.33 13.68 15.07
CA GLN A 83 7.03 13.95 16.33
C GLN A 83 6.20 14.79 17.29
N GLY A 84 5.49 15.80 16.79
CA GLY A 84 4.54 16.59 17.57
C GLY A 84 3.35 15.77 18.11
N ALA A 85 2.98 14.68 17.43
CA ALA A 85 1.97 13.71 17.88
C ALA A 85 2.55 12.59 18.78
N GLY A 86 3.82 12.70 19.18
CA GLY A 86 4.48 11.78 20.11
C GLY A 86 5.16 10.57 19.45
N TYR A 87 5.21 10.49 18.12
CA TYR A 87 5.98 9.45 17.45
C TYR A 87 7.48 9.76 17.45
N VAL A 88 8.30 8.73 17.62
CA VAL A 88 9.76 8.85 17.63
C VAL A 88 10.33 8.13 16.42
N LEU A 89 11.21 8.80 15.67
CA LEU A 89 11.92 8.19 14.55
C LEU A 89 12.88 7.12 15.11
N ASP A 90 12.70 5.87 14.68
CA ASP A 90 13.57 4.74 15.03
C ASP A 90 14.99 5.03 14.52
N ALA A 91 15.95 5.19 15.43
CA ALA A 91 17.34 5.48 15.11
C ALA A 91 18.12 4.24 14.61
N THR A 92 17.59 3.04 14.83
CA THR A 92 18.28 1.77 14.51
C THR A 92 18.18 1.40 13.03
N THR A 93 17.22 1.97 12.30
CA THR A 93 17.06 1.71 10.87
C THR A 93 18.10 2.44 10.03
N LYS A 94 18.62 1.75 9.01
CA LYS A 94 19.53 2.33 8.00
C LYS A 94 18.93 3.55 7.29
N HIS A 95 17.62 3.54 7.04
CA HIS A 95 16.89 4.63 6.40
C HIS A 95 16.06 5.40 7.43
N ALA A 96 15.82 6.67 7.21
CA ALA A 96 14.84 7.44 7.98
C ALA A 96 13.45 7.19 7.37
N TYR A 97 12.64 6.37 8.04
CA TYR A 97 11.27 6.07 7.60
C TYR A 97 10.35 5.60 8.73
N ARG A 98 10.88 4.86 9.71
CA ARG A 98 10.07 4.23 10.76
C ARG A 98 9.86 5.12 11.97
N PHE A 99 8.61 5.37 12.31
CA PHE A 99 8.19 6.15 13.46
C PHE A 99 7.36 5.28 14.40
N ASP A 100 7.78 5.17 15.66
CA ASP A 100 7.12 4.35 16.68
C ASP A 100 6.50 5.24 17.77
N ARG A 101 5.34 4.83 18.30
CA ARG A 101 4.72 5.42 19.49
C ARG A 101 4.09 4.30 20.32
N GLY A 102 4.83 3.78 21.31
CA GLY A 102 4.39 2.60 22.04
C GLY A 102 4.26 1.39 21.08
N PRO A 103 3.07 0.74 20.99
CA PRO A 103 2.85 -0.34 20.04
C PRO A 103 2.57 0.14 18.60
N ASP A 104 2.27 1.44 18.41
CA ASP A 104 1.91 1.99 17.11
C ASP A 104 3.15 2.18 16.24
N ARG A 105 3.06 1.80 14.97
CA ARG A 105 4.13 2.02 13.98
C ARG A 105 3.60 2.68 12.72
N VAL A 106 4.28 3.73 12.29
CA VAL A 106 4.08 4.42 11.02
C VAL A 106 5.38 4.39 10.22
N ASP A 107 5.36 3.74 9.05
CA ASP A 107 6.46 3.75 8.11
C ASP A 107 6.22 4.84 7.05
N LEU A 108 6.93 5.96 7.17
CA LEU A 108 6.87 7.13 6.30
C LEU A 108 7.92 7.05 5.19
N MET A 109 7.48 6.79 3.96
CA MET A 109 8.35 6.56 2.81
C MET A 109 8.12 7.61 1.71
N CYS A 110 8.87 7.53 0.62
CA CYS A 110 8.66 8.35 -0.58
C CYS A 110 8.74 7.52 -1.87
N SER A 111 8.52 8.11 -3.04
CA SER A 111 8.72 7.39 -4.30
C SER A 111 10.20 7.05 -4.54
N ASP A 112 10.48 5.86 -5.11
CA ASP A 112 11.83 5.40 -5.48
C ASP A 112 12.61 6.39 -6.35
N ARG A 113 11.92 7.07 -7.27
CA ARG A 113 12.53 8.13 -8.08
C ARG A 113 13.01 9.29 -7.20
N GLN A 114 12.25 9.70 -6.21
CA GLN A 114 12.64 10.81 -5.33
C GLN A 114 13.76 10.43 -4.37
N SER A 115 13.75 9.20 -3.84
CA SER A 115 14.85 8.72 -2.97
C SER A 115 16.17 8.56 -3.73
N THR A 116 16.13 8.27 -5.04
CA THR A 116 17.33 8.04 -5.86
C THR A 116 17.92 9.30 -6.47
N TRP A 117 17.10 10.19 -7.02
CA TRP A 117 17.58 11.35 -7.80
C TRP A 117 18.21 12.43 -6.91
N ASN A 118 17.59 12.77 -5.80
CA ASN A 118 18.07 13.83 -4.90
C ASN A 118 18.79 13.29 -3.66
N ARG A 119 18.82 11.96 -3.50
CA ARG A 119 19.31 11.24 -2.31
C ARG A 119 18.97 11.99 -1.01
N PRO A 120 17.70 12.39 -0.81
CA PRO A 120 17.32 13.17 0.34
C PRO A 120 17.67 12.41 1.61
N ARG A 121 18.09 13.17 2.63
CA ARG A 121 18.45 12.64 3.94
C ARG A 121 17.68 13.36 5.01
N TYR A 122 17.35 12.64 6.05
CA TYR A 122 16.80 13.19 7.28
C TYR A 122 17.58 12.59 8.44
N ASP A 123 18.00 13.42 9.38
CA ASP A 123 18.81 12.99 10.54
C ASP A 123 20.03 12.14 10.12
N GLY A 124 20.77 12.63 9.12
CA GLY A 124 21.97 11.95 8.61
C GLY A 124 21.74 10.58 7.94
N ARG A 125 20.50 10.18 7.65
CA ARG A 125 20.15 8.90 7.03
C ARG A 125 19.36 9.08 5.73
N PRO A 126 19.58 8.23 4.71
CA PRO A 126 18.82 8.30 3.46
C PRO A 126 17.32 8.01 3.71
N LEU A 127 16.44 8.64 2.93
CA LEU A 127 15.02 8.30 2.95
C LEU A 127 14.78 6.92 2.31
N PHE A 128 13.73 6.23 2.77
CA PHE A 128 13.31 4.96 2.17
C PHE A 128 12.36 5.22 0.99
N GLY A 129 12.73 4.73 -0.19
CA GLY A 129 11.91 4.84 -1.40
C GLY A 129 11.12 3.57 -1.67
N ILE A 130 9.82 3.70 -1.93
CA ILE A 130 8.95 2.59 -2.30
C ILE A 130 9.24 2.18 -3.74
N PRO A 131 9.68 0.94 -3.96
CA PRO A 131 9.94 0.41 -5.29
C PRO A 131 8.71 0.51 -6.19
N GLY A 132 8.83 1.18 -7.33
CA GLY A 132 7.70 1.35 -8.25
C GLY A 132 6.63 2.35 -7.83
N GLY A 133 6.88 3.12 -6.78
CA GLY A 133 5.97 4.13 -6.25
C GLY A 133 5.51 5.14 -7.31
N THR A 134 6.42 5.64 -8.15
CA THR A 134 6.13 6.84 -8.97
C THR A 134 4.83 6.79 -9.78
N ARG A 135 4.53 5.69 -10.50
CA ARG A 135 3.27 5.59 -11.28
C ARG A 135 2.10 5.00 -10.48
N ALA A 136 2.38 4.08 -9.56
CA ALA A 136 1.33 3.50 -8.72
C ALA A 136 0.67 4.57 -7.83
N LEU A 137 1.46 5.52 -7.34
CA LEU A 137 0.99 6.66 -6.53
C LEU A 137 0.22 7.72 -7.35
N GLN A 138 0.30 7.68 -8.68
CA GLN A 138 -0.50 8.54 -9.57
C GLN A 138 -1.88 7.95 -9.90
N GLN A 139 -2.08 6.66 -9.68
CA GLN A 139 -3.33 5.95 -9.93
C GLN A 139 -3.93 5.55 -8.59
N THR A 140 -4.64 6.48 -7.98
CA THR A 140 -5.19 6.34 -6.63
C THR A 140 -6.69 6.56 -6.62
N ILE A 141 -7.34 5.98 -5.61
CA ILE A 141 -8.73 6.21 -5.25
C ILE A 141 -8.79 6.94 -3.91
N ASN A 142 -9.81 7.78 -3.76
CA ASN A 142 -10.11 8.46 -2.51
C ASN A 142 -11.18 7.66 -1.76
N ILE A 143 -11.02 7.53 -0.45
CA ILE A 143 -11.95 6.82 0.41
C ILE A 143 -12.27 7.72 1.60
N ASP A 144 -13.52 8.16 1.67
CA ASP A 144 -14.06 8.85 2.83
C ASP A 144 -14.53 7.82 3.84
N VAL A 145 -13.83 7.78 4.97
CA VAL A 145 -14.09 6.87 6.07
C VAL A 145 -14.85 7.63 7.14
N LEU A 146 -16.12 7.29 7.34
CA LEU A 146 -16.93 7.86 8.41
C LEU A 146 -16.58 7.17 9.73
N THR A 147 -15.93 7.90 10.63
CA THR A 147 -15.62 7.46 12.00
C THR A 147 -16.64 8.05 12.98
N GLU A 148 -16.62 7.61 14.24
CA GLU A 148 -17.43 8.21 15.31
C GLU A 148 -17.11 9.70 15.54
N ALA A 149 -15.86 10.13 15.29
CA ALA A 149 -15.42 11.50 15.55
C ALA A 149 -15.63 12.44 14.35
N ASP A 150 -15.29 11.98 13.16
CA ASP A 150 -15.29 12.77 11.92
C ASP A 150 -15.24 11.88 10.66
N THR A 151 -15.28 12.51 9.48
CA THR A 151 -14.94 11.84 8.22
C THR A 151 -13.47 12.03 7.90
N VAL A 152 -12.73 10.92 7.80
CA VAL A 152 -11.31 10.90 7.46
C VAL A 152 -11.14 10.47 6.01
N ARG A 153 -10.30 11.18 5.25
CA ARG A 153 -10.00 10.79 3.87
C ARG A 153 -8.69 10.01 3.77
N LEU A 154 -8.80 8.76 3.35
CA LEU A 154 -7.67 7.94 2.93
C LEU A 154 -7.51 7.98 1.41
N VAL A 155 -6.27 7.85 0.96
CA VAL A 155 -5.93 7.73 -0.46
C VAL A 155 -5.10 6.47 -0.59
N ILE A 156 -5.54 5.53 -1.42
CA ILE A 156 -4.81 4.28 -1.72
C ILE A 156 -4.59 4.13 -3.22
N PRO A 157 -3.54 3.43 -3.67
CA PRO A 157 -3.41 3.00 -5.07
C PRO A 157 -4.63 2.18 -5.51
N THR A 158 -4.98 2.23 -6.78
CA THR A 158 -5.94 1.27 -7.37
C THR A 158 -5.44 -0.17 -7.19
N VAL A 159 -6.30 -1.18 -7.36
CA VAL A 159 -5.89 -2.59 -7.29
C VAL A 159 -4.70 -2.89 -8.22
N ARG A 160 -4.73 -2.39 -9.47
CA ARG A 160 -3.57 -2.43 -10.39
C ARG A 160 -2.31 -1.80 -9.79
N GLY A 161 -2.44 -0.59 -9.22
CA GLY A 161 -1.31 0.12 -8.59
C GLY A 161 -0.73 -0.69 -7.43
N ALA A 162 -1.59 -1.26 -6.59
CA ALA A 162 -1.23 -2.11 -5.47
C ALA A 162 -0.49 -3.38 -5.93
N LEU A 163 -0.96 -4.07 -6.97
CA LEU A 163 -0.26 -5.22 -7.56
C LEU A 163 1.14 -4.86 -8.07
N VAL A 164 1.29 -3.69 -8.70
CA VAL A 164 2.62 -3.22 -9.14
C VAL A 164 3.55 -2.97 -7.95
N LEU A 165 3.04 -2.40 -6.85
CA LEU A 165 3.83 -2.16 -5.63
C LEU A 165 4.23 -3.48 -4.96
N LYS A 166 3.30 -4.42 -4.79
CA LYS A 166 3.58 -5.74 -4.21
C LYS A 166 4.54 -6.55 -5.08
N GLY A 167 4.41 -6.48 -6.40
CA GLY A 167 5.35 -7.13 -7.31
C GLY A 167 6.74 -6.49 -7.29
N ALA A 168 6.84 -5.19 -7.05
CA ALA A 168 8.12 -4.52 -6.84
C ALA A 168 8.76 -4.96 -5.52
N ALA A 169 7.99 -4.97 -4.43
CA ALA A 169 8.45 -5.41 -3.12
C ALA A 169 8.85 -6.90 -3.13
N TYR A 170 8.10 -7.76 -3.79
CA TYR A 170 8.42 -9.18 -3.98
C TYR A 170 9.78 -9.40 -4.65
N LEU A 171 10.13 -8.56 -5.63
CA LEU A 171 11.40 -8.65 -6.35
C LEU A 171 12.60 -8.09 -5.58
N GLU A 172 12.38 -7.16 -4.66
CA GLU A 172 13.46 -6.46 -3.93
C GLU A 172 13.65 -6.97 -2.50
N ASP A 173 12.60 -7.47 -1.85
CA ASP A 173 12.64 -7.97 -0.47
C ASP A 173 13.14 -9.42 -0.45
N SER A 174 14.45 -9.61 -0.33
CA SER A 174 15.02 -10.96 -0.32
C SER A 174 14.70 -11.78 0.94
N ARG A 175 14.31 -11.12 2.04
CA ARG A 175 14.15 -11.73 3.37
C ARG A 175 12.74 -12.22 3.63
N ASP A 176 11.75 -11.47 3.17
CA ASP A 176 10.34 -11.77 3.42
C ASP A 176 9.48 -11.40 2.20
N ARG A 177 9.81 -11.98 1.05
CA ARG A 177 9.01 -11.78 -0.17
C ARG A 177 7.64 -12.47 -0.13
N GLY A 178 7.51 -13.54 0.66
CA GLY A 178 6.31 -14.38 0.71
C GLY A 178 5.04 -13.58 1.00
N ARG A 179 5.09 -12.71 2.01
CA ARG A 179 3.96 -11.84 2.38
C ARG A 179 3.49 -10.92 1.25
N HIS A 180 4.38 -10.50 0.34
CA HIS A 180 3.98 -9.66 -0.80
C HIS A 180 3.25 -10.48 -1.88
N ALA A 181 3.53 -11.78 -1.97
CA ALA A 181 2.77 -12.70 -2.83
C ALA A 181 1.41 -13.04 -2.20
N GLU A 182 1.33 -13.27 -0.89
CA GLU A 182 0.06 -13.43 -0.16
C GLU A 182 -0.85 -12.20 -0.35
N ASP A 183 -0.31 -11.01 -0.15
CA ASP A 183 -1.05 -9.76 -0.40
C ASP A 183 -1.54 -9.65 -1.85
N ALA A 184 -0.80 -10.24 -2.81
CA ALA A 184 -1.22 -10.27 -4.21
C ALA A 184 -2.40 -11.22 -4.46
N VAL A 185 -2.53 -12.32 -3.72
CA VAL A 185 -3.71 -13.21 -3.81
C VAL A 185 -4.99 -12.43 -3.50
N VAL A 186 -4.98 -11.66 -2.42
CA VAL A 186 -6.12 -10.82 -2.01
C VAL A 186 -6.45 -9.78 -3.08
N LEU A 187 -5.42 -9.11 -3.62
CA LEU A 187 -5.61 -8.09 -4.64
C LEU A 187 -6.18 -8.68 -5.95
N LEU A 188 -5.77 -9.89 -6.34
CA LEU A 188 -6.34 -10.59 -7.50
C LEU A 188 -7.82 -10.93 -7.28
N ALA A 189 -8.19 -11.34 -6.06
CA ALA A 189 -9.57 -11.61 -5.70
C ALA A 189 -10.45 -10.35 -5.69
N CYS A 190 -9.87 -9.15 -5.53
CA CYS A 190 -10.58 -7.87 -5.59
C CYS A 190 -10.82 -7.35 -7.02
N MET A 191 -10.40 -8.08 -8.06
CA MET A 191 -10.51 -7.62 -9.45
C MET A 191 -11.73 -8.24 -10.13
N ASP A 192 -12.56 -7.39 -10.75
CA ASP A 192 -13.67 -7.83 -11.59
C ASP A 192 -13.22 -8.20 -13.02
N ASP A 193 -12.14 -7.60 -13.51
CA ASP A 193 -11.59 -7.85 -14.85
C ASP A 193 -10.05 -7.91 -14.78
N ALA A 194 -9.50 -9.10 -15.04
CA ALA A 194 -8.06 -9.35 -15.07
C ALA A 194 -7.29 -8.43 -16.02
N ARG A 195 -7.89 -7.96 -17.12
CA ARG A 195 -7.24 -7.06 -18.08
C ARG A 195 -6.84 -5.75 -17.44
N GLU A 196 -7.59 -5.27 -16.46
CA GLU A 196 -7.32 -4.01 -15.76
C GLU A 196 -5.96 -4.00 -15.09
N ALA A 197 -5.47 -5.15 -14.63
CA ALA A 197 -4.15 -5.26 -13.99
C ALA A 197 -3.00 -4.97 -14.96
N LEU A 198 -3.23 -5.08 -16.27
CA LEU A 198 -2.19 -4.94 -17.29
C LEU A 198 -2.35 -3.71 -18.19
N ILE A 199 -3.57 -3.16 -18.30
CA ILE A 199 -3.87 -2.01 -19.15
C ILE A 199 -2.98 -0.81 -18.79
N GLY A 200 -2.36 -0.22 -19.80
CA GLY A 200 -1.56 1.00 -19.67
C GLY A 200 -0.27 0.84 -18.86
N LEU A 201 0.12 -0.37 -18.47
CA LEU A 201 1.36 -0.60 -17.74
C LEU A 201 2.60 -0.44 -18.63
N SER A 202 3.63 0.20 -18.08
CA SER A 202 4.98 0.15 -18.66
C SER A 202 5.53 -1.28 -18.65
N GLN A 203 6.53 -1.58 -19.50
CA GLN A 203 7.20 -2.88 -19.50
C GLN A 203 7.77 -3.26 -18.13
N ARG A 204 8.32 -2.30 -17.38
CA ARG A 204 8.84 -2.50 -16.01
C ARG A 204 7.73 -2.86 -15.03
N SER A 205 6.61 -2.16 -15.06
CA SER A 205 5.44 -2.49 -14.22
C SER A 205 4.85 -3.85 -14.59
N ARG A 206 4.75 -4.16 -15.89
CA ARG A 206 4.28 -5.46 -16.37
C ARG A 206 5.18 -6.60 -15.90
N ARG A 207 6.51 -6.40 -15.84
CA ARG A 207 7.45 -7.38 -15.27
C ARG A 207 7.19 -7.66 -13.79
N ARG A 208 6.80 -6.66 -13.00
CA ARG A 208 6.48 -6.81 -11.58
C ARG A 208 5.20 -7.63 -11.36
N VAL A 209 4.14 -7.32 -12.10
CA VAL A 209 2.90 -8.12 -12.07
C VAL A 209 3.18 -9.55 -12.54
N ARG A 210 3.94 -9.73 -13.63
CA ARG A 210 4.36 -11.05 -14.10
C ARG A 210 5.13 -11.83 -13.03
N ALA A 211 5.97 -11.18 -12.22
CA ALA A 211 6.70 -11.87 -11.15
C ALA A 211 5.76 -12.47 -10.09
N LEU A 212 4.68 -11.76 -9.75
CA LEU A 212 3.62 -12.26 -8.88
C LEU A 212 2.88 -13.43 -9.54
N VAL A 213 2.47 -13.28 -10.80
CA VAL A 213 1.77 -14.36 -11.53
C VAL A 213 2.61 -15.64 -11.59
N ASN A 214 3.93 -15.53 -11.85
CA ASN A 214 4.83 -16.68 -11.82
C ASN A 214 4.78 -17.41 -10.46
N VAL A 215 5.07 -16.69 -9.37
CA VAL A 215 5.15 -17.33 -8.04
C VAL A 215 3.80 -17.91 -7.62
N LEU A 216 2.69 -17.23 -7.93
CA LEU A 216 1.35 -17.69 -7.56
C LEU A 216 0.89 -18.91 -8.39
N THR A 217 1.45 -19.09 -9.59
CA THR A 217 1.24 -20.31 -10.40
C THR A 217 2.09 -21.48 -9.91
N GLU A 218 3.33 -21.19 -9.50
CA GLU A 218 4.34 -22.19 -9.16
C GLU A 218 4.26 -22.67 -7.70
N GLN A 219 3.67 -21.87 -6.81
CA GLN A 219 3.69 -22.12 -5.37
C GLN A 219 2.30 -22.07 -4.76
N THR A 220 2.02 -23.01 -3.85
CA THR A 220 0.81 -23.03 -3.04
C THR A 220 0.94 -22.22 -1.75
N GLY A 221 2.17 -21.98 -1.28
CA GLY A 221 2.45 -21.27 -0.03
C GLY A 221 1.70 -19.94 0.11
N PRO A 222 1.78 -19.02 -0.88
CA PRO A 222 1.07 -17.74 -0.83
C PRO A 222 -0.46 -17.84 -0.73
N TRP A 223 -1.05 -19.00 -1.03
CA TRP A 223 -2.50 -19.22 -0.98
C TRP A 223 -2.99 -19.74 0.36
N ALA A 224 -2.11 -20.36 1.14
CA ALA A 224 -2.47 -21.23 2.26
C ALA A 224 -3.20 -20.51 3.41
N ASN A 225 -2.97 -19.21 3.57
CA ASN A 225 -3.50 -18.42 4.69
C ASN A 225 -4.76 -17.61 4.33
N HIS A 226 -5.42 -17.93 3.22
CA HIS A 226 -6.59 -17.20 2.73
C HIS A 226 -7.87 -18.03 2.79
N ASP A 227 -8.99 -17.36 3.02
CA ASP A 227 -10.33 -17.95 2.95
C ASP A 227 -10.61 -18.55 1.56
N ASP A 228 -11.44 -19.60 1.51
CA ASP A 228 -11.77 -20.33 0.29
C ASP A 228 -12.35 -19.41 -0.81
N VAL A 229 -13.14 -18.39 -0.43
CA VAL A 229 -13.70 -17.42 -1.38
C VAL A 229 -12.59 -16.58 -2.00
N VAL A 230 -11.64 -16.11 -1.19
CA VAL A 230 -10.48 -15.33 -1.64
C VAL A 230 -9.60 -16.19 -2.55
N GLN A 231 -9.38 -17.45 -2.20
CA GLN A 231 -8.61 -18.38 -3.04
C GLN A 231 -9.30 -18.63 -4.38
N ALA A 232 -10.62 -18.87 -4.39
CA ALA A 232 -11.37 -19.14 -5.61
C ALA A 232 -11.31 -17.96 -6.59
N LEU A 233 -11.68 -16.76 -6.13
CA LEU A 233 -11.66 -15.54 -6.95
C LEU A 233 -10.24 -15.19 -7.40
N GLY A 234 -9.25 -15.29 -6.50
CA GLY A 234 -7.86 -15.03 -6.85
C GLY A 234 -7.32 -15.98 -7.92
N ARG A 235 -7.72 -17.27 -7.90
CA ARG A 235 -7.33 -18.26 -8.91
C ARG A 235 -7.97 -18.02 -10.26
N GLU A 236 -9.24 -17.61 -10.29
CA GLU A 236 -9.94 -17.22 -11.51
C GLU A 236 -9.21 -16.06 -12.20
N THR A 237 -8.98 -14.96 -11.48
CA THR A 237 -8.22 -13.81 -12.00
C THR A 237 -6.78 -14.19 -12.39
N LEU A 238 -6.13 -15.08 -11.64
CA LEU A 238 -4.77 -15.56 -11.98
C LEU A 238 -4.75 -16.32 -13.30
N ALA A 239 -5.74 -17.18 -13.55
CA ALA A 239 -5.82 -17.97 -14.78
C ALA A 239 -5.93 -17.05 -16.00
N GLU A 240 -6.87 -16.10 -15.97
CA GLU A 240 -7.03 -15.10 -17.04
C GLU A 240 -5.75 -14.26 -17.24
N LEU A 241 -5.12 -13.81 -16.14
CA LEU A 241 -3.87 -13.06 -16.22
C LEU A 241 -2.71 -13.87 -16.81
N SER A 242 -2.67 -15.17 -16.54
CA SER A 242 -1.63 -16.06 -17.07
C SER A 242 -1.75 -16.17 -18.58
N GLU A 243 -2.97 -16.39 -19.09
CA GLU A 243 -3.25 -16.39 -20.53
C GLU A 243 -2.86 -15.06 -21.19
N LEU A 244 -3.27 -13.93 -20.60
CA LEU A 244 -2.94 -12.57 -21.09
C LEU A 244 -1.42 -12.27 -21.07
N LEU A 245 -0.66 -12.99 -20.26
CA LEU A 245 0.79 -12.87 -20.16
C LEU A 245 1.55 -13.88 -21.04
N GLY A 246 0.83 -14.80 -21.70
CA GLY A 246 1.38 -15.86 -22.56
C GLY A 246 2.05 -16.98 -21.76
N LYS A 247 1.44 -17.38 -20.64
CA LYS A 247 1.88 -18.49 -19.79
C LYS A 247 0.97 -19.70 -19.94
#